data_AF-A0A433PJH5-F1
#
_entry.id   AF-A0A433PJH5-F1
#
_cell.length_a   1.000
_cell.length_b   1.000
_cell.length_c   1.000
_cell.angle_alpha   90.00
_cell.angle_beta   90.00
_cell.angle_gamma   90.00
#
_symmetry.space_group_name_H-M   'P 1'
#
loop_
_entity.id
_entity.type
_entity.pdbx_description
1 polymer ?
#
loop_
_entity_poly.entity_id
_entity_poly.type
_entity_poly.pdbx_seq_one_letter_code
_entity_poly.pdbx_strand_id
1 'polypeptide(L)'
;MSTNSRRTRRIGGWLPADQTELKNWVRTLVERVKANPTPLSPVVQDFKTLVQNDPELYMLFNEMLTQVPSKYIDDPSGVPEVRDIDTLFQVFNQLIQEAPTYNTSPQVGTPINAVLDWPMGTTAGFAAFLKDNVNAQFKKMLQAWGQFLTTPASCATLTTNPLSGWFNKAKLHSGVLADFAVVFECNPLEPHYGYTSWDAYFTRRFWPMIRPVAYPDDDSYIVNACEAAAFNWQENVNLLDTFWIKAQPYSLAHMMNNDPNAKLFVGGTVYQGFLSATSYHRWHAPVSGKIVSA
;
A
#
# COMPACT_ATOMS: atom_id res chain seq x y z
N MET A 1 -29.27 2.53 -30.85
CA MET A 1 -27.93 3.11 -30.65
C MET A 1 -27.49 2.74 -29.24
N SER A 2 -26.62 1.74 -29.12
CA SER A 2 -26.15 1.22 -27.83
C SER A 2 -25.02 2.10 -27.32
N THR A 3 -25.23 2.75 -26.17
CA THR A 3 -24.21 3.53 -25.47
C THR A 3 -23.18 2.57 -24.91
N ASN A 4 -22.04 2.52 -25.60
CA ASN A 4 -20.84 1.79 -25.21
C ASN A 4 -20.31 2.42 -23.91
N SER A 5 -20.73 1.91 -22.74
CA SER A 5 -20.09 2.27 -21.48
C SER A 5 -18.66 1.75 -21.57
N ARG A 6 -17.68 2.64 -21.77
CA ARG A 6 -16.27 2.31 -21.61
C ARG A 6 -16.09 1.85 -20.16
N ARG A 7 -16.15 0.54 -19.92
CA ARG A 7 -15.58 -0.07 -18.73
C ARG A 7 -14.10 0.31 -18.77
N THR A 8 -13.72 1.31 -17.97
CA THR A 8 -12.32 1.59 -17.69
C THR A 8 -11.75 0.31 -17.08
N ARG A 9 -11.02 -0.48 -17.88
CA ARG A 9 -10.16 -1.55 -17.36
C ARG A 9 -9.15 -0.84 -16.45
N ARG A 10 -9.36 -0.92 -15.14
CA ARG A 10 -8.43 -0.40 -14.16
C ARG A 10 -7.19 -1.30 -14.20
N ILE A 11 -6.13 -0.82 -14.85
CA ILE A 11 -4.83 -1.49 -14.91
C ILE A 11 -4.34 -1.71 -13.46
N GLY A 12 -3.70 -2.82 -13.14
CA GLY A 12 -3.03 -3.03 -11.84
C GLY A 12 -3.88 -3.58 -10.68
N GLY A 13 -5.22 -3.56 -10.75
CA GLY A 13 -6.09 -4.29 -9.82
C GLY A 13 -5.92 -3.94 -8.33
N TRP A 14 -5.45 -2.74 -7.96
CA TRP A 14 -5.14 -2.36 -6.57
C TRP A 14 -6.34 -1.94 -5.71
N LEU A 15 -7.52 -1.73 -6.33
CA LEU A 15 -8.82 -1.63 -5.64
C LEU A 15 -9.64 -2.86 -6.01
N PRO A 16 -10.43 -3.46 -5.10
CA PRO A 16 -11.20 -4.64 -5.45
C PRO A 16 -12.20 -4.25 -6.53
N ALA A 17 -12.49 -5.20 -7.42
CA ALA A 17 -13.55 -5.05 -8.40
C ALA A 17 -14.91 -4.83 -7.72
N ASP A 18 -15.09 -5.42 -6.53
CA ASP A 18 -16.23 -5.21 -5.65
C ASP A 18 -15.85 -4.35 -4.44
N GLN A 19 -16.37 -3.12 -4.38
CA GLN A 19 -16.15 -2.21 -3.27
C GLN A 19 -16.83 -2.69 -1.97
N THR A 20 -17.81 -3.59 -2.05
CA THR A 20 -18.59 -4.08 -0.91
C THR A 20 -17.73 -4.83 0.10
N GLU A 21 -16.78 -5.64 -0.37
CA GLU A 21 -15.85 -6.38 0.51
C GLU A 21 -15.00 -5.44 1.35
N LEU A 22 -14.46 -4.39 0.73
CA LEU A 22 -13.65 -3.37 1.40
C LEU A 22 -14.48 -2.61 2.44
N LYS A 23 -15.67 -2.13 2.06
CA LYS A 23 -16.57 -1.43 2.97
C LYS A 23 -16.96 -2.29 4.17
N ASN A 24 -17.28 -3.56 3.95
CA ASN A 24 -17.61 -4.50 5.02
C ASN A 24 -16.43 -4.73 5.96
N TRP A 25 -15.22 -4.90 5.42
CA TRP A 25 -14.02 -5.06 6.25
C TRP A 25 -13.76 -3.83 7.13
N VAL A 26 -13.84 -2.61 6.57
CA VAL A 26 -13.69 -1.37 7.35
C VAL A 26 -14.80 -1.25 8.40
N ARG A 27 -16.05 -1.59 8.06
CA ARG A 27 -17.16 -1.58 9.02
C ARG A 27 -16.93 -2.53 10.20
N THR A 28 -16.52 -3.76 9.94
CA THR A 28 -16.20 -4.72 11.01
C THR A 28 -15.04 -4.24 11.89
N LEU A 29 -14.02 -3.61 11.30
CA LEU A 29 -12.94 -2.98 12.06
C LEU A 29 -13.45 -1.85 12.96
N VAL A 30 -14.32 -0.98 12.43
CA VAL A 30 -14.94 0.12 13.19
C VAL A 30 -15.80 -0.41 14.34
N GLU A 31 -16.64 -1.41 14.10
CA GLU A 31 -17.47 -2.05 15.12
C GLU A 31 -16.60 -2.64 16.25
N ARG A 32 -15.49 -3.30 15.90
CA ARG A 32 -14.56 -3.88 16.86
C ARG A 32 -13.91 -2.83 17.77
N VAL A 33 -13.42 -1.72 17.20
CA VAL A 33 -12.79 -0.66 18.00
C VAL A 33 -13.80 0.12 18.85
N LYS A 34 -15.05 0.24 18.38
CA LYS A 34 -16.13 0.85 19.17
C LYS A 34 -16.58 -0.04 20.33
N ALA A 35 -16.62 -1.35 20.13
CA ALA A 35 -16.98 -2.30 21.18
C ALA A 35 -15.89 -2.40 22.26
N ASN A 36 -14.62 -2.26 21.89
CA ASN A 36 -13.48 -2.43 22.81
C ASN A 36 -12.42 -1.33 22.57
N PRO A 37 -12.69 -0.07 22.96
CA PRO A 37 -11.71 1.00 22.80
C PRO A 37 -10.51 0.77 23.72
N THR A 38 -9.31 0.96 23.17
CA THR A 38 -8.06 0.86 23.93
C THR A 38 -7.42 2.24 24.11
N PRO A 39 -6.52 2.41 25.10
CA PRO A 39 -5.70 3.62 25.19
C PRO A 39 -4.90 3.82 23.89
N LEU A 40 -4.86 5.06 23.41
CA LEU A 40 -4.08 5.41 22.22
C LEU A 40 -2.58 5.27 22.54
N SER A 41 -1.84 4.64 21.64
CA SER A 41 -0.38 4.67 21.67
C SER A 41 0.12 6.11 21.56
N PRO A 42 1.33 6.42 22.09
CA PRO A 42 1.86 7.78 22.08
C PRO A 42 1.85 8.44 20.69
N VAL A 43 2.26 7.71 19.64
CA VAL A 43 2.31 8.26 18.27
C VAL A 43 0.92 8.58 17.70
N VAL A 44 -0.10 7.81 18.06
CA VAL A 44 -1.48 8.05 17.62
C VAL A 44 -2.11 9.18 18.44
N GLN A 45 -1.81 9.25 19.74
CA GLN A 45 -2.26 10.33 20.61
C GLN A 45 -1.64 11.68 20.19
N ASP A 46 -0.35 11.72 19.86
CA ASP A 46 0.33 12.92 19.36
C ASP A 46 -0.32 13.42 18.07
N PHE A 47 -0.64 12.52 17.15
CA PHE A 47 -1.30 12.88 15.91
C PHE A 47 -2.73 13.39 16.15
N LYS A 48 -3.50 12.72 17.00
CA LYS A 48 -4.84 13.18 17.40
C LYS A 48 -4.79 14.57 18.02
N THR A 49 -3.82 14.80 18.91
CA THR A 49 -3.62 16.08 19.59
C THR A 49 -3.28 17.20 18.61
N LEU A 50 -2.43 16.94 17.62
CA LEU A 50 -2.15 17.89 16.54
C LEU A 50 -3.45 18.28 15.81
N VAL A 51 -4.25 17.30 15.40
CA VAL A 51 -5.52 17.56 14.70
C VAL A 51 -6.51 18.34 15.55
N GLN A 52 -6.59 18.06 16.85
CA GLN A 52 -7.55 18.71 17.75
C GLN A 52 -7.14 20.15 18.16
N ASN A 53 -5.84 20.44 18.20
CA ASN A 53 -5.34 21.74 18.65
C ASN A 53 -5.14 22.75 17.50
N ASP A 54 -5.18 22.30 16.25
CA ASP A 54 -5.11 23.15 15.06
C ASP A 54 -6.53 23.32 14.47
N PRO A 55 -7.11 24.53 14.47
CA PRO A 55 -8.47 24.74 13.98
C PRO A 55 -8.68 24.37 12.51
N GLU A 56 -7.67 24.56 11.67
CA GLU A 56 -7.76 24.21 10.25
C GLU A 56 -7.74 22.69 10.07
N LEU A 57 -6.83 21.99 10.77
CA LEU A 57 -6.82 20.52 10.74
C LEU A 57 -8.09 19.93 11.34
N TYR A 58 -8.59 20.49 12.44
CA TYR A 58 -9.82 20.02 13.07
C TYR A 58 -11.01 20.13 12.10
N MET A 59 -11.14 21.26 11.41
CA MET A 59 -12.16 21.45 10.37
C MET A 59 -12.00 20.43 9.24
N LEU A 60 -10.79 20.33 8.65
CA LEU A 60 -10.53 19.44 7.52
C LEU A 60 -10.78 17.96 7.85
N PHE A 61 -10.39 17.51 9.04
CA PHE A 61 -10.62 16.13 9.47
C PHE A 61 -12.10 15.84 9.75
N ASN A 62 -12.87 16.79 10.30
CA ASN A 62 -14.32 16.61 10.45
C ASN A 62 -15.02 16.60 9.08
N GLU A 63 -14.62 17.49 8.18
CA GLU A 63 -15.19 17.57 6.84
C GLU A 63 -14.89 16.31 6.01
N MET A 64 -13.66 15.80 6.01
CA MET A 64 -13.32 14.62 5.20
C MET A 64 -14.05 13.34 5.63
N LEU A 65 -14.54 13.29 6.88
CA LEU A 65 -15.29 12.17 7.44
C LEU A 65 -16.81 12.30 7.25
N THR A 66 -17.28 13.47 6.82
CA THR A 66 -18.70 13.75 6.56
C THR A 66 -19.01 14.02 5.08
N GLN A 67 -18.02 14.48 4.31
CA GLN A 67 -18.10 14.67 2.86
C GLN A 67 -18.23 13.34 2.11
N VAL A 68 -18.88 13.40 0.94
CA VAL A 68 -18.99 12.28 0.00
C VAL A 68 -18.02 12.52 -1.17
N PRO A 69 -17.03 11.64 -1.40
CA PRO A 69 -16.13 11.70 -2.54
C PRO A 69 -16.91 11.71 -3.87
N SER A 70 -16.42 12.45 -4.86
CA SER A 70 -17.09 12.53 -6.17
C SER A 70 -17.29 11.16 -6.83
N LYS A 71 -16.39 10.19 -6.56
CA LYS A 71 -16.48 8.82 -7.06
C LYS A 71 -17.65 8.00 -6.49
N TYR A 72 -18.30 8.47 -5.42
CA TYR A 72 -19.40 7.78 -4.72
C TYR A 72 -20.71 8.57 -4.69
N ILE A 73 -20.81 9.70 -5.39
CA ILE A 73 -22.03 10.53 -5.39
C ILE A 73 -23.27 9.74 -5.86
N ASP A 74 -23.10 8.85 -6.83
CA ASP A 74 -24.18 8.03 -7.39
C ASP A 74 -24.30 6.64 -6.72
N ASP A 75 -23.59 6.40 -5.62
CA ASP A 75 -23.63 5.13 -4.89
C ASP A 75 -24.71 5.17 -3.80
N PRO A 76 -25.84 4.45 -3.95
CA PRO A 76 -26.92 4.44 -2.96
C PRO A 76 -26.51 3.80 -1.62
N SER A 77 -25.34 3.14 -1.55
CA SER A 77 -24.74 2.61 -0.32
C SER A 77 -23.65 3.52 0.28
N GLY A 78 -23.44 4.71 -0.30
CA GLY A 78 -22.31 5.62 -0.08
C GLY A 78 -22.28 6.37 1.24
N VAL A 79 -22.35 5.65 2.36
CA VAL A 79 -22.13 6.22 3.69
C VAL A 79 -20.72 5.89 4.18
N PRO A 80 -19.94 6.88 4.69
CA PRO A 80 -18.62 6.61 5.25
C PRO A 80 -18.72 5.68 6.47
N GLU A 81 -17.79 4.72 6.55
CA GLU A 81 -17.66 3.78 7.67
C GLU A 81 -17.11 4.44 8.92
N VAL A 82 -16.15 5.36 8.76
CA VAL A 82 -15.57 6.18 9.82
C VAL A 82 -16.18 7.58 9.73
N ARG A 83 -16.81 8.05 10.80
CA ARG A 83 -17.64 9.27 10.79
C ARG A 83 -17.22 10.35 11.76
N ASP A 84 -16.21 10.07 12.58
CA ASP A 84 -15.74 10.97 13.62
C ASP A 84 -14.24 10.75 13.88
N ILE A 85 -13.59 11.80 14.35
CA ILE A 85 -12.15 11.83 14.60
C ILE A 85 -11.76 10.76 15.64
N ASP A 86 -12.56 10.60 16.70
CA ASP A 86 -12.25 9.64 17.76
C ASP A 86 -12.18 8.21 17.25
N THR A 87 -13.17 7.81 16.44
CA THR A 87 -13.21 6.51 15.77
C THR A 87 -12.03 6.36 14.81
N LEU A 88 -11.71 7.37 14.01
CA LEU A 88 -10.58 7.32 13.07
C LEU A 88 -9.27 7.01 13.80
N PHE A 89 -8.99 7.73 14.88
CA PHE A 89 -7.76 7.54 15.64
C PHE A 89 -7.74 6.22 16.41
N GLN A 90 -8.90 5.71 16.86
CA GLN A 90 -8.99 4.35 17.41
C GLN A 90 -8.72 3.26 16.36
N VAL A 91 -9.23 3.45 15.13
CA VAL A 91 -8.92 2.57 14.00
C VAL A 91 -7.43 2.56 13.69
N PHE A 92 -6.79 3.73 13.61
CA PHE A 92 -5.34 3.81 13.43
C PHE A 92 -4.58 3.12 14.56
N ASN A 93 -5.01 3.33 15.82
CA ASN A 93 -4.40 2.68 16.98
C ASN A 93 -4.44 1.15 16.86
N GLN A 94 -5.58 0.60 16.47
CA GLN A 94 -5.73 -0.84 16.29
C GLN A 94 -4.82 -1.35 15.16
N LEU A 95 -4.80 -0.66 14.01
CA LEU A 95 -4.08 -1.11 12.83
C LEU A 95 -2.57 -1.18 13.04
N ILE A 96 -1.98 -0.22 13.77
CA ILE A 96 -0.53 -0.23 13.99
C ILE A 96 -0.04 -1.28 15.01
N GLN A 97 -0.98 -1.99 15.65
CA GLN A 97 -0.72 -3.05 16.62
C GLN A 97 -1.01 -4.45 16.07
N GLU A 98 -1.40 -4.55 14.79
CA GLU A 98 -1.74 -5.81 14.14
C GLU A 98 -0.93 -5.98 12.84
N ALA A 99 -0.60 -7.23 12.53
CA ALA A 99 -0.09 -7.57 11.21
C ALA A 99 -1.27 -7.71 10.24
N PRO A 100 -1.11 -7.38 8.95
CA PRO A 100 -2.16 -7.59 7.98
C PRO A 100 -2.60 -9.06 7.93
N THR A 101 -3.91 -9.30 7.97
CA THR A 101 -4.49 -10.62 7.71
C THR A 101 -4.66 -10.83 6.21
N TYR A 102 -4.59 -12.09 5.79
CA TYR A 102 -4.93 -12.41 4.42
C TYR A 102 -6.43 -12.27 4.19
N ASN A 103 -6.82 -11.75 3.03
CA ASN A 103 -8.16 -11.83 2.46
C ASN A 103 -8.04 -11.81 0.92
N THR A 104 -9.15 -11.89 0.20
CA THR A 104 -9.15 -11.95 -1.28
C THR A 104 -9.13 -10.58 -1.96
N SER A 105 -9.26 -9.49 -1.19
CA SER A 105 -9.24 -8.14 -1.73
C SER A 105 -7.81 -7.71 -2.08
N PRO A 106 -7.60 -6.83 -3.07
CA PRO A 106 -6.28 -6.32 -3.39
C PRO A 106 -5.61 -5.46 -2.30
N GLN A 107 -6.33 -5.04 -1.25
CA GLN A 107 -5.79 -4.16 -0.19
C GLN A 107 -5.16 -4.92 0.98
N VAL A 108 -5.00 -6.25 0.87
CA VAL A 108 -4.44 -7.13 1.91
C VAL A 108 -3.11 -6.65 2.50
N GLY A 109 -2.31 -5.87 1.76
CA GLY A 109 -1.05 -5.30 2.24
C GLY A 109 -1.11 -3.86 2.77
N THR A 110 -2.24 -3.16 2.65
CA THR A 110 -2.33 -1.72 2.93
C THR A 110 -3.62 -1.35 3.70
N PRO A 111 -3.80 -1.85 4.94
CA PRO A 111 -5.02 -1.63 5.74
C PRO A 111 -5.29 -0.14 6.06
N ILE A 112 -4.25 0.67 6.23
CA ILE A 112 -4.42 2.12 6.46
C ILE A 112 -5.00 2.79 5.20
N ASN A 113 -4.53 2.42 4.00
CA ASN A 113 -5.11 2.92 2.75
C ASN A 113 -6.56 2.48 2.57
N ALA A 114 -6.93 1.27 3.02
CA ALA A 114 -8.31 0.80 2.98
C ALA A 114 -9.25 1.70 3.79
N VAL A 115 -8.84 2.09 5.00
CA VAL A 115 -9.58 3.05 5.85
C VAL A 115 -9.60 4.45 5.23
N LEU A 116 -8.51 4.85 4.60
CA LEU A 116 -8.34 6.18 4.03
C LEU A 116 -8.92 6.37 2.62
N ASP A 117 -9.34 5.30 1.94
CA ASP A 117 -9.79 5.34 0.54
C ASP A 117 -10.98 6.31 0.34
N TRP A 118 -11.86 6.41 1.34
CA TRP A 118 -12.95 7.37 1.38
C TRP A 118 -12.46 8.79 1.67
N PRO A 119 -11.88 9.11 2.85
CA PRO A 119 -11.52 10.49 3.20
C PRO A 119 -10.51 11.10 2.22
N MET A 120 -9.54 10.34 1.69
CA MET A 120 -8.59 10.84 0.68
C MET A 120 -9.26 11.29 -0.63
N GLY A 121 -10.48 10.80 -0.92
CA GLY A 121 -11.25 11.18 -2.10
C GLY A 121 -12.09 12.45 -1.93
N THR A 122 -12.08 13.07 -0.75
CA THR A 122 -12.84 14.30 -0.45
C THR A 122 -11.98 15.55 -0.65
N THR A 123 -12.61 16.72 -0.87
CA THR A 123 -11.89 18.00 -0.98
C THR A 123 -11.12 18.32 0.30
N ALA A 124 -11.76 18.11 1.46
CA ALA A 124 -11.12 18.36 2.76
C ALA A 124 -9.97 17.37 3.02
N GLY A 125 -10.13 16.10 2.67
CA GLY A 125 -9.07 15.10 2.81
C GLY A 125 -7.89 15.40 1.89
N PHE A 126 -8.14 15.76 0.64
CA PHE A 126 -7.10 16.23 -0.27
C PHE A 126 -6.30 17.39 0.35
N ALA A 127 -6.98 18.41 0.89
CA ALA A 127 -6.31 19.54 1.54
C ALA A 127 -5.54 19.12 2.81
N ALA A 128 -6.08 18.20 3.62
CA ALA A 128 -5.42 17.71 4.84
C ALA A 128 -4.13 16.94 4.54
N PHE A 129 -4.17 16.01 3.59
CA PHE A 129 -3.03 15.12 3.30
C PHE A 129 -1.89 15.82 2.52
N LEU A 130 -2.10 17.05 2.04
CA LEU A 130 -1.04 17.89 1.49
C LEU A 130 -0.19 18.58 2.57
N LYS A 131 -0.61 18.60 3.83
CA LYS A 131 0.09 19.33 4.89
C LYS A 131 1.28 18.54 5.43
N ASP A 132 2.44 19.18 5.51
CA ASP A 132 3.69 18.57 5.99
C ASP A 132 3.60 18.07 7.43
N ASN A 133 2.90 18.80 8.30
CA ASN A 133 2.71 18.41 9.70
C ASN A 133 1.84 17.14 9.83
N VAL A 134 0.85 16.95 8.94
CA VAL A 134 0.05 15.72 8.85
C VAL A 134 0.92 14.57 8.34
N ASN A 135 1.68 14.78 7.26
CA ASN A 135 2.58 13.76 6.70
C ASN A 135 3.68 13.35 7.70
N ALA A 136 4.20 14.27 8.51
CA ALA A 136 5.14 13.97 9.57
C ALA A 136 4.55 13.04 10.66
N GLN A 137 3.27 13.20 10.99
CA GLN A 137 2.60 12.31 11.94
C GLN A 137 2.31 10.92 11.35
N PHE A 138 1.88 10.86 10.09
CA PHE A 138 1.77 9.58 9.37
C PHE A 138 3.11 8.83 9.34
N LYS A 139 4.22 9.53 9.10
CA LYS A 139 5.57 8.93 9.16
C LYS A 139 5.84 8.29 10.52
N LYS A 140 5.60 8.99 11.63
CA LYS A 140 5.79 8.44 12.99
C LYS A 140 4.92 7.21 13.23
N MET A 141 3.65 7.28 12.84
CA MET A 141 2.70 6.18 12.98
C MET A 141 3.11 4.95 12.16
N LEU A 142 3.50 5.13 10.89
CA LEU A 142 3.98 4.06 10.02
C LEU A 142 5.32 3.48 10.50
N GLN A 143 6.19 4.29 11.08
CA GLN A 143 7.44 3.82 11.71
C GLN A 143 7.15 2.93 12.92
N ALA A 144 6.20 3.31 13.78
CA ALA A 144 5.78 2.48 14.90
C ALA A 144 5.18 1.15 14.44
N TRP A 145 4.34 1.17 13.40
CA TRP A 145 3.80 -0.06 12.81
C TRP A 145 4.91 -0.93 12.20
N GLY A 146 5.84 -0.33 11.45
CA GLY A 146 7.00 -1.04 10.91
C GLY A 146 7.83 -1.73 11.99
N GLN A 147 8.06 -1.05 13.13
CA GLN A 147 8.73 -1.67 14.28
C GLN A 147 7.96 -2.88 14.81
N PHE A 148 6.64 -2.75 15.02
CA PHE A 148 5.79 -3.88 15.42
C PHE A 148 5.90 -5.07 14.45
N LEU A 149 5.88 -4.82 13.14
CA LEU A 149 5.95 -5.85 12.10
C LEU A 149 7.27 -6.63 12.07
N THR A 150 8.32 -6.14 12.72
CA THR A 150 9.59 -6.87 12.89
C THR A 150 9.60 -7.81 14.10
N THR A 151 8.58 -7.76 14.96
CA THR A 151 8.53 -8.55 16.19
C THR A 151 7.90 -9.93 15.97
N PRO A 152 8.17 -10.93 16.83
CA PRO A 152 7.48 -12.23 16.77
C PRO A 152 5.97 -12.16 16.92
N ALA A 153 5.43 -11.16 17.64
CA ALA A 153 3.99 -10.97 17.81
C ALA A 153 3.28 -10.74 16.47
N SER A 154 3.97 -10.16 15.48
CA SER A 154 3.43 -9.95 14.14
C SER A 154 3.21 -11.24 13.34
N CYS A 155 3.76 -12.38 13.77
CA CYS A 155 3.52 -13.67 13.12
C CYS A 155 2.10 -14.22 13.32
N ALA A 156 1.25 -13.57 14.14
CA ALA A 156 -0.11 -14.02 14.44
C ALA A 156 -0.98 -14.27 13.19
N THR A 157 -0.68 -13.63 12.05
CA THR A 157 -1.41 -13.84 10.78
C THR A 157 -0.72 -14.82 9.83
N LEU A 158 0.53 -15.21 10.10
CA LEU A 158 1.31 -16.18 9.33
C LEU A 158 0.93 -17.62 9.70
N THR A 159 -0.32 -17.98 9.45
CA THR A 159 -0.90 -19.26 9.85
C THR A 159 -1.55 -19.98 8.67
N THR A 160 -1.89 -21.24 8.87
CA THR A 160 -2.67 -22.06 7.91
C THR A 160 -4.19 -21.87 8.08
N ASN A 161 -4.62 -20.89 8.89
CA ASN A 161 -6.04 -20.61 9.10
C ASN A 161 -6.75 -20.39 7.74
N PRO A 162 -7.84 -21.12 7.46
CA PRO A 162 -8.47 -21.12 6.14
C PRO A 162 -9.14 -19.80 5.77
N LEU A 163 -9.45 -18.94 6.73
CA LEU A 163 -10.17 -17.68 6.52
C LEU A 163 -9.22 -16.47 6.39
N SER A 164 -8.21 -16.38 7.26
CA SER A 164 -7.39 -15.16 7.41
C SER A 164 -5.87 -15.41 7.40
N GLY A 165 -5.45 -16.67 7.34
CA GLY A 165 -4.05 -17.05 7.38
C GLY A 165 -3.35 -16.87 6.03
N TRP A 166 -2.12 -16.36 6.04
CA TRP A 166 -1.30 -16.20 4.83
C TRP A 166 -0.86 -17.53 4.19
N PHE A 167 -0.87 -18.63 4.94
CA PHE A 167 -0.56 -19.98 4.46
C PHE A 167 -1.81 -20.86 4.29
N ASN A 168 -2.98 -20.25 4.02
CA ASN A 168 -4.18 -21.02 3.76
C ASN A 168 -4.03 -21.87 2.47
N LYS A 169 -4.62 -23.08 2.50
CA LYS A 169 -4.44 -24.09 1.44
C LYS A 169 -4.92 -23.61 0.07
N ALA A 170 -6.05 -22.89 -0.01
CA ALA A 170 -6.57 -22.40 -1.28
C ALA A 170 -5.56 -21.48 -2.00
N LYS A 171 -4.82 -20.68 -1.23
CA LYS A 171 -3.81 -19.75 -1.76
C LYS A 171 -2.49 -20.44 -2.12
N LEU A 172 -2.05 -21.42 -1.32
CA LEU A 172 -0.82 -22.18 -1.61
C LEU A 172 -0.90 -23.04 -2.88
N HIS A 173 -2.11 -23.19 -3.46
CA HIS A 173 -2.34 -23.88 -4.72
C HIS A 173 -2.77 -22.95 -5.87
N SER A 174 -2.73 -21.62 -5.71
CA SER A 174 -3.18 -20.70 -6.76
C SER A 174 -2.48 -19.34 -6.79
N GLY A 175 -2.17 -18.87 -8.01
CA GLY A 175 -1.56 -17.57 -8.26
C GLY A 175 -0.11 -17.47 -7.80
N VAL A 176 0.32 -16.26 -7.40
CA VAL A 176 1.72 -15.94 -7.08
C VAL A 176 2.28 -16.73 -5.87
N LEU A 177 1.41 -17.19 -4.97
CA LEU A 177 1.81 -17.96 -3.79
C LEU A 177 1.65 -19.49 -3.99
N ALA A 178 1.38 -19.94 -5.22
CA ALA A 178 1.37 -21.37 -5.53
C ALA A 178 2.75 -21.98 -5.28
N ASP A 179 2.78 -23.20 -4.74
CA ASP A 179 4.01 -23.93 -4.43
C ASP A 179 5.00 -23.11 -3.59
N PHE A 180 4.46 -22.35 -2.62
CA PHE A 180 5.21 -21.37 -1.82
C PHE A 180 6.56 -21.90 -1.30
N ALA A 181 6.59 -23.12 -0.76
CA ALA A 181 7.80 -23.73 -0.20
C ALA A 181 8.85 -24.17 -1.25
N VAL A 182 8.43 -24.32 -2.51
CA VAL A 182 9.32 -24.57 -3.65
C VAL A 182 9.96 -23.26 -4.13
N VAL A 183 9.25 -22.14 -3.98
CA VAL A 183 9.67 -20.82 -4.49
C VAL A 183 10.47 -20.04 -3.46
N PHE A 184 10.07 -20.06 -2.19
CA PHE A 184 10.62 -19.22 -1.13
C PHE A 184 11.35 -20.02 -0.05
N GLU A 185 12.45 -19.46 0.46
CA GLU A 185 13.22 -20.00 1.58
C GLU A 185 12.35 -20.08 2.84
N CYS A 186 11.82 -21.27 3.13
CA CYS A 186 10.97 -21.53 4.28
C CYS A 186 10.91 -23.03 4.61
N ASN A 187 10.42 -23.36 5.81
CA ASN A 187 10.18 -24.74 6.23
C ASN A 187 8.73 -24.92 6.71
N PRO A 188 7.83 -25.53 5.92
CA PRO A 188 6.43 -25.72 6.29
C PRO A 188 6.17 -26.53 7.57
N LEU A 189 7.19 -27.24 8.09
CA LEU A 189 7.10 -28.00 9.34
C LEU A 189 7.35 -27.14 10.58
N GLU A 190 7.94 -25.95 10.41
CA GLU A 190 8.20 -25.01 11.50
C GLU A 190 7.00 -24.07 11.71
N PRO A 191 6.79 -23.55 12.95
CA PRO A 191 5.85 -22.47 13.19
C PRO A 191 6.05 -21.32 12.21
N HIS A 192 4.95 -20.80 11.67
CA HIS A 192 4.97 -19.71 10.69
C HIS A 192 5.87 -19.96 9.47
N TYR A 193 6.08 -21.23 9.11
CA TYR A 193 6.99 -21.67 8.05
C TYR A 193 8.46 -21.26 8.27
N GLY A 194 8.86 -21.00 9.52
CA GLY A 194 10.20 -20.57 9.90
C GLY A 194 10.42 -19.05 9.88
N TYR A 195 9.41 -18.24 9.52
CA TYR A 195 9.51 -16.78 9.59
C TYR A 195 9.37 -16.29 11.04
N THR A 196 10.25 -15.37 11.44
CA THR A 196 10.30 -14.82 12.81
C THR A 196 9.48 -13.55 12.99
N SER A 197 9.00 -12.95 11.90
CA SER A 197 8.14 -11.77 11.89
C SER A 197 7.36 -11.65 10.58
N TRP A 198 6.31 -10.83 10.56
CA TRP A 198 5.57 -10.51 9.34
C TRP A 198 6.45 -9.80 8.32
N ASP A 199 7.35 -8.91 8.76
CA ASP A 199 8.32 -8.24 7.89
C ASP A 199 9.29 -9.24 7.22
N ALA A 200 9.75 -10.26 7.94
CA ALA A 200 10.58 -11.33 7.37
C ALA A 200 9.83 -12.15 6.30
N TYR A 201 8.53 -12.39 6.50
CA TYR A 201 7.67 -13.02 5.49
C TYR A 201 7.42 -12.11 4.28
N PHE A 202 7.12 -10.82 4.52
CA PHE A 202 6.80 -9.88 3.44
C PHE A 202 8.01 -9.64 2.54
N THR A 203 9.20 -9.54 3.16
CA THR A 203 10.50 -9.45 2.50
C THR A 203 11.17 -10.82 2.35
N ARG A 204 10.41 -11.92 2.23
CA ARG A 204 10.94 -13.29 2.04
C ARG A 204 11.95 -13.39 0.89
N ARG A 205 12.84 -14.38 0.97
CA ARG A 205 13.84 -14.70 -0.06
C ARG A 205 13.34 -15.82 -0.95
N PHE A 206 13.74 -15.79 -2.22
CA PHE A 206 13.62 -16.96 -3.09
C PHE A 206 14.68 -17.99 -2.75
N TRP A 207 14.39 -19.26 -2.97
CA TRP A 207 15.46 -20.25 -3.10
C TRP A 207 16.39 -19.85 -4.27
N PRO A 208 17.67 -20.25 -4.25
CA PRO A 208 18.58 -20.03 -5.36
C PRO A 208 18.00 -20.50 -6.70
N MET A 209 18.28 -19.76 -7.77
CA MET A 209 17.91 -20.08 -9.16
C MET A 209 16.41 -20.08 -9.51
N ILE A 210 15.53 -19.63 -8.62
CA ILE A 210 14.09 -19.46 -8.92
C ILE A 210 13.82 -18.36 -9.95
N ARG A 211 14.69 -17.34 -10.01
CA ARG A 211 14.67 -16.25 -10.99
C ARG A 211 16.06 -16.07 -11.60
N PRO A 212 16.47 -16.90 -12.57
CA PRO A 212 17.75 -16.73 -13.24
C PRO A 212 17.75 -15.40 -14.03
N VAL A 213 18.88 -14.70 -14.02
CA VAL A 213 19.06 -13.47 -14.80
C VAL A 213 19.15 -13.83 -16.28
N ALA A 214 18.32 -13.18 -17.11
CA ALA A 214 18.38 -13.33 -18.56
C ALA A 214 19.58 -12.54 -19.11
N TYR A 215 20.31 -13.13 -20.05
CA TYR A 215 21.46 -12.51 -20.73
C TYR A 215 22.50 -11.90 -19.75
N PRO A 216 23.04 -12.70 -18.80
CA PRO A 216 23.90 -12.18 -17.74
C PRO A 216 25.21 -11.55 -18.24
N ASP A 217 25.64 -11.88 -19.45
CA ASP A 217 26.89 -11.41 -20.06
C ASP A 217 26.65 -10.37 -21.18
N ASP A 218 25.42 -9.87 -21.36
CA ASP A 218 25.07 -8.91 -22.40
C ASP A 218 24.41 -7.65 -21.81
N ASP A 219 25.22 -6.60 -21.67
CA ASP A 219 24.81 -5.31 -21.11
C ASP A 219 23.84 -4.52 -22.01
N SER A 220 23.47 -5.02 -23.21
CA SER A 220 22.45 -4.39 -24.05
C SER A 220 21.01 -4.62 -23.55
N TYR A 221 20.84 -5.52 -22.58
CA TYR A 221 19.54 -5.84 -21.99
C TYR A 221 19.37 -5.22 -20.59
N ILE A 222 18.19 -4.63 -20.37
CA ILE A 222 17.73 -4.21 -19.04
C ILE A 222 16.78 -5.28 -18.52
N VAL A 223 17.08 -5.89 -17.38
CA VAL A 223 16.21 -6.90 -16.76
C VAL A 223 15.25 -6.26 -15.75
N ASN A 224 14.18 -6.97 -15.36
CA ASN A 224 13.25 -6.47 -14.37
C ASN A 224 13.89 -6.37 -12.97
N ALA A 225 13.72 -5.24 -12.30
CA ALA A 225 14.25 -5.01 -10.95
C ALA A 225 13.48 -5.76 -9.85
N CYS A 226 12.23 -6.16 -10.09
CA CYS A 226 11.38 -6.83 -9.10
C CYS A 226 10.21 -7.57 -9.77
N GLU A 227 9.46 -8.37 -9.00
CA GLU A 227 8.20 -8.97 -9.46
C GLU A 227 7.06 -7.95 -9.50
N ALA A 228 7.05 -7.17 -10.57
CA ALA A 228 6.05 -6.15 -10.83
C ALA A 228 5.27 -6.44 -12.13
N ALA A 229 4.00 -6.05 -12.13
CA ALA A 229 3.25 -5.88 -13.37
C ALA A 229 3.59 -4.52 -13.98
N ALA A 230 3.81 -4.47 -15.29
CA ALA A 230 3.94 -3.20 -16.01
C ALA A 230 2.65 -2.39 -15.83
N PHE A 231 2.76 -1.22 -15.21
CA PHE A 231 1.62 -0.36 -14.94
C PHE A 231 1.50 0.76 -15.98
N ASN A 232 2.60 1.43 -16.27
CA ASN A 232 2.65 2.49 -17.27
C ASN A 232 4.10 2.69 -17.76
N TRP A 233 4.26 3.34 -18.91
CA TRP A 233 5.53 3.91 -19.32
C TRP A 233 5.30 5.20 -20.11
N GLN A 234 6.27 6.09 -20.11
CA GLN A 234 6.24 7.32 -20.90
C GLN A 234 7.64 7.59 -21.46
N GLU A 235 7.70 7.85 -22.76
CA GLU A 235 8.91 8.28 -23.47
C GLU A 235 8.94 9.81 -23.58
N ASN A 236 10.11 10.35 -23.90
CA ASN A 236 10.33 11.79 -24.09
C ASN A 236 9.87 12.62 -22.88
N VAL A 237 10.21 12.17 -21.66
CA VAL A 237 9.79 12.84 -20.42
C VAL A 237 10.44 14.22 -20.24
N ASN A 238 9.67 15.14 -19.67
CA ASN A 238 10.09 16.52 -19.45
C ASN A 238 10.68 16.73 -18.05
N LEU A 239 11.53 17.75 -17.90
CA LEU A 239 12.01 18.17 -16.57
C LEU A 239 10.84 18.62 -15.68
N LEU A 240 9.93 19.41 -16.26
CA LEU A 240 8.70 19.88 -15.64
C LEU A 240 7.52 19.46 -16.51
N ASP A 241 6.48 18.93 -15.88
CA ASP A 241 5.26 18.51 -16.58
C ASP A 241 4.01 18.80 -15.73
N THR A 242 2.85 18.76 -16.37
CA THR A 242 1.55 18.91 -15.69
C THR A 242 1.22 17.64 -14.92
N PHE A 243 0.97 17.75 -13.61
CA PHE A 243 0.70 16.63 -12.70
C PHE A 243 1.93 15.74 -12.45
N TRP A 244 1.98 15.00 -11.32
CA TRP A 244 3.23 14.37 -10.85
C TRP A 244 3.19 12.87 -10.49
N ILE A 245 2.05 12.15 -10.45
CA ILE A 245 2.01 10.74 -9.96
C ILE A 245 0.92 9.87 -10.64
N LYS A 246 1.23 8.58 -10.91
CA LYS A 246 0.29 7.49 -11.29
C LYS A 246 -0.62 7.78 -12.50
N ALA A 247 -0.17 7.35 -13.68
CA ALA A 247 -0.89 7.45 -14.97
C ALA A 247 -1.15 8.90 -15.44
N GLN A 248 -0.29 9.80 -15.00
CA GLN A 248 -0.28 11.22 -15.30
C GLN A 248 1.15 11.58 -15.73
N PRO A 249 1.37 12.72 -16.41
CA PRO A 249 2.70 13.06 -16.90
C PRO A 249 3.76 13.03 -15.79
N TYR A 250 4.96 12.54 -16.12
CA TYR A 250 6.05 12.36 -15.16
C TYR A 250 6.94 13.61 -15.13
N SER A 251 6.63 14.55 -14.24
CA SER A 251 7.51 15.71 -13.99
C SER A 251 8.77 15.27 -13.22
N LEU A 252 9.89 15.11 -13.93
CA LEU A 252 11.15 14.59 -13.37
C LEU A 252 11.65 15.39 -12.16
N ALA A 253 11.63 16.73 -12.22
CA ALA A 253 12.07 17.58 -11.13
C ALA A 253 11.27 17.31 -9.84
N HIS A 254 9.95 17.18 -9.94
CA HIS A 254 9.11 16.92 -8.77
C HIS A 254 9.26 15.48 -8.26
N MET A 255 9.31 14.47 -9.14
CA MET A 255 9.50 13.07 -8.75
C MET A 255 10.84 12.83 -8.04
N MET A 256 11.88 13.54 -8.46
CA MET A 256 13.23 13.44 -7.90
C MET A 256 13.52 14.51 -6.85
N ASN A 257 12.49 15.16 -6.29
CA ASN A 257 12.63 16.17 -5.24
C ASN A 257 13.66 17.28 -5.58
N ASN A 258 13.61 17.76 -6.81
CA ASN A 258 14.49 18.77 -7.40
C ASN A 258 15.99 18.43 -7.39
N ASP A 259 16.34 17.13 -7.40
CA ASP A 259 17.71 16.69 -7.60
C ASP A 259 18.27 17.24 -8.93
N PRO A 260 19.45 17.90 -8.95
CA PRO A 260 20.07 18.40 -10.18
C PRO A 260 20.26 17.34 -11.27
N ASN A 261 20.41 16.06 -10.89
CA ASN A 261 20.56 14.93 -11.79
C ASN A 261 19.29 14.64 -12.60
N ALA A 262 18.12 15.17 -12.23
CA ALA A 262 16.88 15.02 -13.01
C ALA A 262 17.05 15.44 -14.47
N LYS A 263 17.92 16.42 -14.74
CA LYS A 263 18.23 16.91 -16.10
C LYS A 263 18.86 15.85 -17.00
N LEU A 264 19.53 14.85 -16.42
CA LEU A 264 20.17 13.75 -17.18
C LEU A 264 19.13 12.84 -17.85
N PHE A 265 17.90 12.81 -17.33
CA PHE A 265 16.85 11.89 -17.78
C PHE A 265 15.83 12.56 -18.71
N VAL A 266 15.99 13.85 -19.01
CA VAL A 266 15.10 14.59 -19.94
C VAL A 266 15.19 13.98 -21.33
N GLY A 267 14.05 13.75 -21.96
CA GLY A 267 13.95 13.04 -23.24
C GLY A 267 14.05 11.52 -23.12
N GLY A 268 14.27 10.98 -21.92
CA GLY A 268 14.35 9.54 -21.66
C GLY A 268 12.98 8.87 -21.50
N THR A 269 13.00 7.67 -20.91
CA THR A 269 11.81 6.85 -20.68
C THR A 269 11.65 6.54 -19.20
N VAL A 270 10.44 6.79 -18.67
CA VAL A 270 10.03 6.34 -17.34
C VAL A 270 9.23 5.05 -17.49
N TYR A 271 9.64 4.00 -16.78
CA TYR A 271 8.89 2.76 -16.60
C TYR A 271 8.33 2.68 -15.18
N GLN A 272 7.04 2.38 -15.05
CA GLN A 272 6.37 2.21 -13.77
C GLN A 272 5.90 0.77 -13.61
N GLY A 273 6.47 0.07 -12.62
CA GLY A 273 6.02 -1.25 -12.17
C GLY A 273 5.08 -1.15 -10.96
N PHE A 274 4.12 -2.07 -10.86
CA PHE A 274 3.24 -2.24 -9.70
C PHE A 274 3.47 -3.59 -9.04
N LEU A 275 3.70 -3.58 -7.72
CA LEU A 275 3.87 -4.79 -6.91
C LEU A 275 2.59 -5.03 -6.09
N SER A 276 2.04 -6.24 -6.21
CA SER A 276 0.95 -6.68 -5.33
C SER A 276 1.51 -7.04 -3.97
N ALA A 277 0.69 -7.00 -2.91
CA ALA A 277 1.06 -7.52 -1.58
C ALA A 277 1.55 -8.98 -1.62
N THR A 278 1.15 -9.75 -2.63
CA THR A 278 1.56 -11.16 -2.80
C THR A 278 2.83 -11.35 -3.64
N SER A 279 3.31 -10.30 -4.32
CA SER A 279 4.58 -10.31 -5.05
C SER A 279 5.78 -10.52 -4.13
N TYR A 280 6.93 -10.83 -4.70
CA TYR A 280 8.22 -10.69 -4.04
C TYR A 280 8.61 -9.22 -3.84
N HIS A 281 8.78 -8.80 -2.58
CA HIS A 281 9.07 -7.40 -2.19
C HIS A 281 10.55 -7.15 -1.91
N ARG A 282 11.44 -7.63 -2.79
CA ARG A 282 12.82 -7.15 -2.83
C ARG A 282 13.18 -6.68 -4.22
N TRP A 283 14.04 -5.67 -4.25
CA TRP A 283 14.55 -5.07 -5.47
C TRP A 283 15.95 -5.62 -5.76
N HIS A 284 16.21 -5.85 -7.04
CA HIS A 284 17.49 -6.24 -7.59
C HIS A 284 17.92 -5.19 -8.61
N ALA A 285 19.22 -5.06 -8.84
CA ALA A 285 19.74 -4.12 -9.83
C ALA A 285 19.33 -4.60 -11.25
N PRO A 286 18.66 -3.78 -12.05
CA PRO A 286 18.24 -4.16 -13.41
C PRO A 286 19.38 -4.08 -14.44
N VAL A 287 20.50 -3.45 -14.07
CA VAL A 287 21.70 -3.24 -14.88
C VAL A 287 22.95 -3.25 -13.99
N SER A 288 24.10 -3.54 -14.59
CA SER A 288 25.42 -3.34 -13.96
C SER A 288 25.70 -1.85 -13.77
N GLY A 289 26.30 -1.46 -12.64
CA GLY A 289 26.62 -0.05 -12.40
C GLY A 289 27.27 0.24 -11.06
N LYS A 290 27.56 1.53 -10.82
CA LYS A 290 28.08 2.05 -9.56
C LYS A 290 27.05 2.97 -8.93
N ILE A 291 26.79 2.80 -7.64
CA ILE A 291 25.93 3.70 -6.87
C ILE A 291 26.62 5.08 -6.78
N VAL A 292 25.91 6.12 -7.20
CA VAL A 292 26.40 7.52 -7.20
C VAL A 292 25.64 8.43 -6.23
N SER A 293 24.37 8.12 -5.94
CA SER A 293 23.49 8.83 -5.00
C SER A 293 22.45 7.86 -4.43
N ALA A 294 21.89 8.18 -3.25
CA ALA A 294 20.82 7.43 -2.58
C ALA A 294 19.97 8.36 -1.72
#